data_AF-A0A1A2VDG7-F1
#
_entry.id   AF-A0A1A2VDG7-F1
#
_cell.length_a   1.000
_cell.length_b   1.000
_cell.length_c   1.000
_cell.angle_alpha   90.00
_cell.angle_beta   90.00
_cell.angle_gamma   90.00
#
_symmetry.space_group_name_H-M   'P 1'
#
loop_
_entity.id
_entity.type
_entity.pdbx_description
1 polymer ?
#
loop_
_entity_poly.entity_id
_entity_poly.type
_entity_poly.pdbx_seq_one_letter_code
_entity_poly.pdbx_strand_id
1 'polypeptide(L)'
;MWGSLNEHPPPGVRRAQRWGSPLRGPWLTSVFGSVLLVTLPIVILTGLLSYIAYGPRFGQAIPGNVGWLKLPTFDWPTNPSWLYRLTQGLHVGLGLVLIPVVLAKLWSVIPKLFAWPPARSTAQLLERFSLLMLVGGVLFEIVTGVLNIQYDYIFGFSFYTAHYFGAWVFITGFVVHIAIKIPTMWSGLRSISPRDVLRTGRADTAAQEWEPDGLVAADPYPATMSRRGALALVGGGALFMAIITAGQTLGGYARPAALLLPRGRTPGDGPNDFEINRTAAVAAISAENTGERWRLTMTGGPRPVVLDRAALLAMPQHTAVLPIACVEGWSTTQTWTGVRLADLARLAGVPAPESAHVSSVERSGAFGRATLQGSQVLHPDALLALRVNGVDLSPDHGFPARIIVPALPGVHNTKWVESIAFRGGANA
;
A
#
# COMPACT_ATOMS: atom_id res chain seq x y z
N MET A 1 27.12 -21.29 -29.67
CA MET A 1 25.73 -21.35 -29.17
C MET A 1 24.87 -20.19 -29.67
N TRP A 2 25.24 -18.93 -29.45
CA TRP A 2 24.42 -17.77 -29.85
C TRP A 2 24.29 -17.52 -31.36
N GLY A 3 25.31 -17.86 -32.16
CA GLY A 3 25.25 -17.76 -33.64
C GLY A 3 24.20 -18.68 -34.26
N SER A 4 24.13 -19.94 -33.82
CA SER A 4 23.17 -20.94 -34.30
C SER A 4 21.71 -20.57 -34.02
N LEU A 5 21.44 -19.90 -32.89
CA LEU A 5 20.10 -19.37 -32.56
C LEU A 5 19.66 -18.24 -33.49
N ASN A 6 20.59 -17.46 -34.04
CA ASN A 6 20.27 -16.35 -34.93
C ASN A 6 19.86 -16.83 -36.33
N GLU A 7 20.42 -17.96 -36.77
CA GLU A 7 20.14 -18.58 -38.07
C GLU A 7 18.76 -19.26 -38.11
N HIS A 8 18.23 -19.72 -36.96
CA HIS A 8 16.98 -20.46 -36.86
C HIS A 8 16.01 -19.86 -35.81
N PRO A 9 15.41 -18.68 -36.07
CA PRO A 9 14.46 -18.08 -35.14
C PRO A 9 13.17 -18.93 -35.05
N PRO A 10 12.57 -19.04 -33.84
CA PRO A 10 11.31 -19.75 -33.67
C PRO A 10 10.18 -19.18 -34.57
N PRO A 11 9.23 -20.01 -35.03
CA PRO A 11 8.08 -19.55 -35.80
C PRO A 11 7.32 -18.45 -35.03
N GLY A 12 6.97 -17.36 -35.71
CA GLY A 12 6.18 -16.26 -35.11
C GLY A 12 6.99 -15.12 -34.48
N VAL A 13 8.29 -15.28 -34.23
CA VAL A 13 9.16 -14.20 -33.70
C VAL A 13 9.14 -12.96 -34.63
N ARG A 14 9.25 -13.18 -35.94
CA ARG A 14 9.17 -12.09 -36.94
C ARG A 14 7.79 -11.41 -36.98
N ARG A 15 6.71 -12.11 -36.57
CA ARG A 15 5.35 -11.56 -36.52
C ARG A 15 5.13 -10.75 -35.23
N ALA A 16 5.69 -11.23 -34.11
CA ALA A 16 5.70 -10.54 -32.82
C ALA A 16 6.59 -9.29 -32.81
N GLN A 17 7.44 -9.07 -33.83
CA GLN A 17 8.27 -7.88 -34.00
C GLN A 17 7.61 -6.76 -34.83
N ARG A 18 6.37 -6.96 -35.32
CA ARG A 18 5.64 -5.96 -36.12
C ARG A 18 5.04 -4.85 -35.26
N TRP A 19 5.88 -4.17 -34.51
CA TRP A 19 5.48 -2.97 -33.82
C TRP A 19 5.93 -1.76 -34.64
N GLY A 20 5.01 -1.07 -35.31
CA GLY A 20 5.33 0.04 -36.22
C GLY A 20 4.98 1.45 -35.73
N SER A 21 4.58 1.66 -34.47
CA SER A 21 4.20 3.02 -34.03
C SER A 21 5.40 3.98 -34.05
N PRO A 22 5.31 5.16 -34.69
CA PRO A 22 6.39 6.16 -34.79
C PRO A 22 6.60 6.95 -33.48
N LEU A 23 5.67 6.82 -32.53
CA LEU A 23 5.74 7.49 -31.24
C LEU A 23 6.82 6.88 -30.33
N ARG A 24 7.17 5.62 -30.55
CA ARG A 24 8.17 4.93 -29.73
C ARG A 24 9.56 5.38 -30.12
N GLY A 25 10.35 5.63 -29.09
CA GLY A 25 11.69 6.12 -29.22
C GLY A 25 12.26 6.50 -27.86
N PRO A 26 13.57 6.80 -27.81
CA PRO A 26 14.27 7.13 -26.57
C PRO A 26 13.58 8.25 -25.77
N TRP A 27 13.03 9.26 -26.45
CA TRP A 27 12.42 10.41 -25.75
C TRP A 27 11.19 10.00 -24.94
N LEU A 28 10.18 9.41 -25.57
CA LEU A 28 8.90 9.09 -24.92
C LEU A 28 9.09 8.05 -23.80
N THR A 29 9.93 7.05 -24.06
CA THR A 29 10.31 6.04 -23.06
C THR A 29 11.03 6.66 -21.85
N SER A 30 11.81 7.72 -22.07
CA SER A 30 12.51 8.44 -21.01
C SER A 30 11.59 9.35 -20.22
N VAL A 31 10.60 9.97 -20.85
CA VAL A 31 9.56 10.74 -20.15
C VAL A 31 8.82 9.85 -19.14
N PHE A 32 8.26 8.72 -19.58
CA PHE A 32 7.60 7.79 -18.65
C PHE A 32 8.59 7.22 -17.62
N GLY A 33 9.83 6.95 -18.02
CA GLY A 33 10.90 6.52 -17.11
C GLY A 33 11.18 7.54 -16.01
N SER A 34 11.19 8.83 -16.32
CA SER A 34 11.47 9.91 -15.37
C SER A 34 10.36 10.08 -14.33
N VAL A 35 9.09 9.94 -14.74
CA VAL A 35 7.95 9.94 -13.82
C VAL A 35 8.10 8.78 -12.83
N LEU A 36 8.33 7.57 -13.36
CA LEU A 36 8.52 6.36 -12.54
C LEU A 36 9.76 6.44 -11.63
N LEU A 37 10.84 7.05 -12.09
CA LEU A 37 12.06 7.26 -11.29
C LEU A 37 11.80 8.10 -10.04
N VAL A 38 10.88 9.07 -10.13
CA VAL A 38 10.52 9.93 -8.99
C VAL A 38 9.47 9.28 -8.10
N THR A 39 8.45 8.65 -8.70
CA THR A 39 7.28 8.18 -7.95
C THR A 39 7.43 6.79 -7.34
N LEU A 40 8.12 5.86 -8.00
CA LEU A 40 8.31 4.49 -7.47
C LEU A 40 9.10 4.46 -6.17
N PRO A 41 10.16 5.27 -5.96
CA PRO A 41 10.80 5.36 -4.64
C PRO A 41 9.84 5.73 -3.51
N ILE A 42 8.86 6.61 -3.77
CA ILE A 42 7.85 6.98 -2.77
C ILE A 42 6.98 5.76 -2.43
N VAL A 43 6.49 5.04 -3.44
CA VAL A 43 5.70 3.80 -3.24
C VAL A 43 6.51 2.75 -2.47
N ILE A 44 7.78 2.53 -2.84
CA ILE A 44 8.68 1.59 -2.18
C ILE A 44 8.87 1.98 -0.70
N LEU A 45 9.28 3.22 -0.44
CA LEU A 45 9.58 3.69 0.92
C LEU A 45 8.34 3.62 1.82
N THR A 46 7.20 4.06 1.31
CA THR A 46 5.92 4.01 2.06
C THR A 46 5.46 2.58 2.33
N GLY A 47 5.68 1.63 1.41
CA GLY A 47 5.40 0.20 1.63
C GLY A 47 6.31 -0.41 2.71
N LEU A 48 7.62 -0.12 2.66
CA LEU A 48 8.58 -0.56 3.68
C LEU A 48 8.26 0.06 5.06
N LEU A 49 7.86 1.33 5.09
CA LEU A 49 7.38 1.99 6.32
C LEU A 49 6.09 1.33 6.84
N SER A 50 5.17 0.90 5.98
CA SER A 50 3.97 0.16 6.39
C SER A 50 4.34 -1.16 7.08
N TYR A 51 5.33 -1.89 6.56
CA TYR A 51 5.86 -3.09 7.23
C TYR A 51 6.44 -2.77 8.62
N ILE A 52 7.15 -1.65 8.78
CA ILE A 52 7.68 -1.22 10.09
C ILE A 52 6.55 -0.81 11.04
N ALA A 53 5.51 -0.14 10.53
CA ALA A 53 4.32 0.24 11.31
C ALA A 53 3.56 -0.98 11.84
N TYR A 54 3.72 -2.15 11.23
CA TYR A 54 3.20 -3.39 11.79
C TYR A 54 3.96 -3.83 13.06
N GLY A 55 5.09 -3.23 13.41
CA GLY A 55 5.86 -3.59 14.60
C GLY A 55 6.57 -4.94 14.50
N PRO A 56 7.52 -5.14 13.55
CA PRO A 56 8.30 -6.38 13.45
C PRO A 56 9.03 -6.76 14.74
N ARG A 57 9.37 -5.78 15.58
CA ARG A 57 9.98 -6.00 16.90
C ARG A 57 9.10 -6.80 17.87
N PHE A 58 7.78 -6.76 17.67
CA PHE A 58 6.80 -7.53 18.45
C PHE A 58 6.40 -8.84 17.77
N GLY A 59 7.03 -9.20 16.64
CA GLY A 59 6.73 -10.43 15.91
C GLY A 59 5.38 -10.44 15.20
N GLN A 60 4.72 -9.28 15.07
CA GLN A 60 3.37 -9.16 14.48
C GLN A 60 3.36 -8.62 13.05
N ALA A 61 4.53 -8.29 12.49
CA ALA A 61 4.64 -7.98 11.07
C ALA A 61 4.50 -9.25 10.22
N ILE A 62 3.84 -9.11 9.07
CA ILE A 62 3.59 -10.22 8.15
C ILE A 62 4.30 -9.90 6.82
N PRO A 63 5.21 -10.76 6.34
CA PRO A 63 5.68 -12.00 6.96
C PRO A 63 6.60 -11.75 8.17
N GLY A 64 6.54 -12.63 9.17
CA GLY A 64 7.34 -12.52 10.40
C GLY A 64 8.80 -12.93 10.23
N ASN A 65 9.08 -13.93 9.37
CA ASN A 65 10.45 -14.36 9.06
C ASN A 65 10.84 -13.92 7.65
N VAL A 66 11.74 -12.94 7.58
CA VAL A 66 12.23 -12.35 6.33
C VAL A 66 13.75 -12.52 6.15
N GLY A 67 14.40 -13.28 7.05
CA GLY A 67 15.85 -13.48 7.03
C GLY A 67 16.63 -12.17 6.98
N TRP A 68 17.53 -12.07 6.01
CA TRP A 68 18.41 -10.92 5.78
C TRP A 68 17.71 -9.68 5.18
N LEU A 69 16.46 -9.82 4.72
CA LEU A 69 15.65 -8.69 4.22
C LEU A 69 14.98 -7.90 5.35
N LYS A 70 15.22 -8.29 6.61
CA LYS A 70 14.69 -7.60 7.78
C LYS A 70 15.13 -6.13 7.79
N LEU A 71 14.16 -5.24 7.87
CA LEU A 71 14.41 -3.81 8.00
C LEU A 71 14.87 -3.45 9.43
N PRO A 72 15.68 -2.39 9.59
CA PRO A 72 15.91 -1.78 10.90
C PRO A 72 14.57 -1.44 11.56
N THR A 73 14.39 -1.86 12.81
CA THR A 73 13.15 -1.61 13.56
C THR A 73 13.32 -0.39 14.45
N PHE A 74 12.30 0.46 14.51
CA PHE A 74 12.20 1.59 15.43
C PHE A 74 10.77 1.72 15.96
N ASP A 75 10.62 2.51 17.02
CA ASP A 75 9.32 2.87 17.59
C ASP A 75 8.51 3.66 16.57
N TRP A 76 7.39 3.09 16.12
CA TRP A 76 6.55 3.76 15.13
C TRP A 76 5.98 5.07 15.72
N PRO A 77 6.12 6.23 15.05
CA PRO A 77 5.69 7.49 15.62
C PRO A 77 4.17 7.55 15.77
N THR A 78 3.70 8.14 16.87
CA THR A 78 2.27 8.43 17.10
C THR A 78 1.87 9.84 16.63
N ASN A 79 2.85 10.67 16.27
CA ASN A 79 2.64 12.05 15.83
C ASN A 79 3.31 12.32 14.46
N PRO A 80 2.64 13.07 13.56
CA PRO A 80 1.25 13.52 13.67
C PRO A 80 0.25 12.34 13.59
N SER A 81 -0.96 12.51 14.14
CA SER A 81 -1.96 11.42 14.22
C SER A 81 -2.37 10.85 12.87
N TRP A 82 -2.21 11.60 11.79
CA TRP A 82 -2.47 11.20 10.41
C TRP A 82 -1.29 10.54 9.69
N LEU A 83 -0.14 10.32 10.35
CA LEU A 83 1.07 9.82 9.69
C LEU A 83 0.82 8.53 8.88
N TYR A 84 0.22 7.51 9.49
CA TYR A 84 -0.05 6.26 8.78
C TYR A 84 -1.07 6.42 7.65
N ARG A 85 -2.06 7.31 7.80
CA ARG A 85 -2.98 7.68 6.72
C ARG A 85 -2.23 8.25 5.52
N LEU A 86 -1.26 9.14 5.74
CA LEU A 86 -0.44 9.70 4.67
C LEU A 86 0.41 8.61 4.00
N THR A 87 1.18 7.84 4.78
CA THR A 87 2.09 6.84 4.21
C THR A 87 1.33 5.77 3.45
N GLN A 88 0.23 5.25 4.03
CA GLN A 88 -0.57 4.22 3.39
C GLN A 88 -1.36 4.76 2.18
N GLY A 89 -1.90 5.97 2.29
CA GLY A 89 -2.57 6.65 1.19
C GLY A 89 -1.64 6.94 0.02
N LEU A 90 -0.39 7.33 0.27
CA LEU A 90 0.64 7.49 -0.76
C LEU A 90 1.00 6.15 -1.40
N HIS A 91 1.22 5.10 -0.59
CA HIS A 91 1.57 3.77 -1.10
C HIS A 91 0.51 3.23 -2.07
N VAL A 92 -0.73 3.13 -1.59
CA VAL A 92 -1.85 2.57 -2.37
C VAL A 92 -2.29 3.53 -3.47
N GLY A 93 -2.44 4.82 -3.14
CA GLY A 93 -2.90 5.84 -4.07
C GLY A 93 -1.95 6.04 -5.24
N LEU A 94 -0.65 6.21 -4.99
CA LEU A 94 0.33 6.30 -6.07
C LEU A 94 0.46 4.98 -6.83
N GLY A 95 0.36 3.83 -6.15
CA GLY A 95 0.33 2.52 -6.83
C GLY A 95 -0.75 2.45 -7.93
N LEU A 96 -1.97 2.90 -7.62
CA LEU A 96 -3.07 2.96 -8.58
C LEU A 96 -2.88 4.03 -9.66
N VAL A 97 -2.42 5.24 -9.28
CA VAL A 97 -2.14 6.35 -10.21
C VAL A 97 -1.09 6.01 -11.24
N LEU A 98 -0.13 5.15 -10.89
CA LEU A 98 0.97 4.79 -11.78
C LEU A 98 0.61 3.69 -12.79
N ILE A 99 -0.56 3.03 -12.68
CA ILE A 99 -0.95 1.96 -13.61
C ILE A 99 -0.89 2.43 -15.09
N PRO A 100 -1.50 3.55 -15.49
CA PRO A 100 -1.41 4.03 -16.87
C PRO A 100 0.03 4.34 -17.30
N VAL A 101 0.86 4.86 -16.39
CA VAL A 101 2.26 5.21 -16.67
C VAL A 101 3.10 3.95 -16.87
N VAL A 102 2.92 2.92 -16.03
CA VAL A 102 3.59 1.62 -16.15
C VAL A 102 3.19 0.94 -17.45
N LEU A 103 1.90 0.89 -17.78
CA LEU A 103 1.42 0.32 -19.04
C LEU A 103 2.00 1.07 -20.26
N ALA A 104 2.04 2.39 -20.23
CA ALA A 104 2.64 3.20 -21.30
C ALA A 104 4.16 2.97 -21.40
N LYS A 105 4.86 2.84 -20.27
CA LYS A 105 6.28 2.50 -20.22
C LYS A 105 6.53 1.13 -20.83
N LEU A 106 5.77 0.11 -20.45
CA LEU A 106 5.86 -1.25 -20.98
C LEU A 106 5.59 -1.28 -22.48
N TRP A 107 4.53 -0.60 -22.94
CA TRP A 107 4.24 -0.46 -24.37
C TRP A 107 5.39 0.20 -25.13
N SER A 108 6.04 1.21 -24.54
CA SER A 108 7.15 1.91 -25.20
C SER A 108 8.39 1.03 -25.40
N VAL A 109 8.58 0.00 -24.55
CA VAL A 109 9.74 -0.91 -24.60
C VAL A 109 9.40 -2.32 -25.10
N ILE A 110 8.14 -2.59 -25.45
CA ILE A 110 7.65 -3.93 -25.79
C ILE A 110 8.49 -4.66 -26.86
N PRO A 111 9.04 -4.02 -27.92
CA PRO A 111 9.86 -4.73 -28.91
C PRO A 111 11.10 -5.39 -28.30
N LYS A 112 11.67 -4.77 -27.25
CA LYS A 112 12.86 -5.29 -26.57
C LYS A 112 12.59 -6.58 -25.81
N LEU A 113 11.33 -6.80 -25.38
CA LEU A 113 10.92 -8.05 -24.74
C LEU A 113 10.89 -9.22 -25.73
N PHE A 114 10.64 -8.95 -27.01
CA PHE A 114 10.55 -9.93 -28.09
C PHE A 114 11.78 -9.92 -29.04
N ALA A 115 12.85 -9.22 -28.66
CA ALA A 115 14.08 -9.18 -29.44
C ALA A 115 14.76 -10.55 -29.46
N TRP A 116 15.18 -10.99 -30.64
CA TRP A 116 15.85 -12.27 -30.88
C TRP A 116 17.21 -12.04 -31.54
N PRO A 117 18.28 -12.78 -31.16
CA PRO A 117 18.35 -13.80 -30.11
C PRO A 117 18.17 -13.21 -28.69
N PRO A 118 17.77 -14.02 -27.70
CA PRO A 118 17.47 -13.53 -26.36
C PRO A 118 18.72 -13.02 -25.63
N ALA A 119 19.91 -13.49 -25.98
CA ALA A 119 21.16 -12.87 -25.56
C ALA A 119 22.24 -13.14 -26.60
N ARG A 120 23.24 -12.26 -26.66
CA ARG A 120 24.45 -12.38 -27.47
C ARG A 120 25.70 -12.44 -26.58
N SER A 121 25.56 -12.19 -25.28
CA SER A 121 26.61 -12.26 -24.25
C SER A 121 26.03 -12.56 -22.87
N THR A 122 26.88 -12.98 -21.93
CA THR A 122 26.51 -13.17 -20.52
C THR A 122 26.05 -11.87 -19.86
N ALA A 123 26.69 -10.74 -20.20
CA ALA A 123 26.26 -9.42 -19.74
C ALA A 123 24.84 -9.09 -20.21
N GLN A 124 24.49 -9.37 -21.47
CA GLN A 124 23.14 -9.15 -21.98
C GLN A 124 22.11 -10.10 -21.35
N LEU A 125 22.52 -11.34 -21.03
CA LEU A 125 21.66 -12.28 -20.30
C LEU A 125 21.34 -11.77 -18.89
N LEU A 126 22.35 -11.26 -18.16
CA LEU A 126 22.17 -10.64 -16.85
C LEU A 126 21.30 -9.39 -16.92
N GLU A 127 21.48 -8.55 -17.96
CA GLU A 127 20.61 -7.40 -18.21
C GLU A 127 19.15 -7.85 -18.40
N ARG A 128 18.90 -8.90 -19.19
CA ARG A 128 17.54 -9.44 -19.36
C ARG A 128 16.95 -10.05 -18.10
N PHE A 129 17.77 -10.69 -17.27
CA PHE A 129 17.31 -11.18 -15.98
C PHE A 129 16.86 -10.01 -15.08
N SER A 130 17.63 -8.92 -15.04
CA SER A 130 17.22 -7.71 -14.30
C SER A 130 15.90 -7.11 -14.84
N LEU A 131 15.69 -7.16 -16.16
CA LEU A 131 14.44 -6.72 -16.79
C LEU A 131 13.26 -7.62 -16.43
N LEU A 132 13.47 -8.94 -16.33
CA LEU A 132 12.45 -9.88 -15.87
C LEU A 132 12.05 -9.58 -14.43
N MET A 133 13.02 -9.33 -13.54
CA MET A 133 12.74 -8.92 -12.16
C MET A 133 11.98 -7.60 -12.10
N LEU A 134 12.35 -6.62 -12.92
CA LEU A 134 11.68 -5.33 -12.97
C LEU A 134 10.24 -5.41 -13.49
N VAL A 135 10.05 -6.02 -14.67
CA VAL A 135 8.74 -6.12 -15.33
C VAL A 135 7.83 -7.10 -14.59
N GLY A 136 8.35 -8.28 -14.27
CA GLY A 136 7.62 -9.28 -13.48
C GLY A 136 7.27 -8.76 -12.10
N GLY A 137 8.22 -8.11 -11.42
CA GLY A 137 8.02 -7.51 -10.11
C GLY A 137 6.96 -6.40 -10.13
N VAL A 138 7.09 -5.39 -11.00
CA VAL A 138 6.11 -4.28 -11.01
C VAL A 138 4.69 -4.75 -11.35
N LEU A 139 4.56 -5.70 -12.29
CA LEU A 139 3.25 -6.26 -12.65
C LEU A 139 2.69 -7.10 -11.50
N PHE A 140 3.52 -7.91 -10.86
CA PHE A 140 3.13 -8.70 -9.70
C PHE A 140 2.66 -7.81 -8.54
N GLU A 141 3.42 -6.78 -8.18
CA GLU A 141 3.08 -5.84 -7.10
C GLU A 141 1.78 -5.09 -7.40
N ILE A 142 1.61 -4.57 -8.62
CA ILE A 142 0.38 -3.87 -9.02
C ILE A 142 -0.82 -4.82 -8.99
N VAL A 143 -0.73 -5.99 -9.61
CA VAL A 143 -1.86 -6.92 -9.73
C VAL A 143 -2.26 -7.45 -8.36
N THR A 144 -1.30 -7.92 -7.56
CA THR A 144 -1.59 -8.41 -6.20
C THR A 144 -2.08 -7.28 -5.30
N GLY A 145 -1.55 -6.07 -5.43
CA GLY A 145 -2.01 -4.89 -4.69
C GLY A 145 -3.46 -4.53 -5.03
N VAL A 146 -3.82 -4.46 -6.31
CA VAL A 146 -5.21 -4.18 -6.74
C VAL A 146 -6.17 -5.24 -6.22
N LEU A 147 -5.82 -6.52 -6.36
CA LEU A 147 -6.67 -7.63 -5.91
C LEU A 147 -6.82 -7.65 -4.39
N ASN A 148 -5.76 -7.34 -3.63
CA ASN A 148 -5.84 -7.18 -2.19
C ASN A 148 -6.76 -6.02 -1.78
N ILE A 149 -6.67 -4.87 -2.47
CA ILE A 149 -7.60 -3.75 -2.23
C ILE A 149 -9.03 -4.21 -2.46
N GLN A 150 -9.31 -5.01 -3.50
CA GLN A 150 -10.65 -5.53 -3.81
C GLN A 150 -11.11 -6.71 -2.94
N TYR A 151 -10.30 -7.17 -1.97
CA TYR A 151 -10.53 -8.41 -1.20
C TYR A 151 -10.68 -9.66 -2.07
N ASP A 152 -10.09 -9.66 -3.27
CA ASP A 152 -10.18 -10.76 -4.23
C ASP A 152 -8.94 -11.65 -4.13
N TYR A 153 -8.98 -12.60 -3.19
CA TYR A 153 -7.86 -13.52 -2.91
C TYR A 153 -7.96 -14.78 -3.77
N ILE A 154 -7.88 -14.62 -5.09
CA ILE A 154 -7.90 -15.75 -6.04
C ILE A 154 -6.63 -16.63 -5.99
N PHE A 155 -5.62 -16.23 -5.24
CA PHE A 155 -4.33 -16.92 -5.16
C PHE A 155 -4.21 -17.78 -3.92
N GLY A 156 -3.63 -18.97 -4.06
CA GLY A 156 -3.38 -19.92 -2.95
C GLY A 156 -2.21 -19.55 -2.03
N PHE A 157 -1.80 -18.28 -1.98
CA PHE A 157 -0.69 -17.81 -1.16
C PHE A 157 -1.06 -16.57 -0.34
N SER A 158 -0.31 -16.33 0.74
CA SER A 158 -0.45 -15.11 1.55
C SER A 158 -0.05 -13.87 0.75
N PHE A 159 -1.00 -12.95 0.54
CA PHE A 159 -0.72 -11.64 -0.08
C PHE A 159 0.46 -10.95 0.61
N TYR A 160 0.41 -10.79 1.93
CA TYR A 160 1.44 -10.08 2.70
C TYR A 160 2.83 -10.65 2.46
N THR A 161 2.95 -11.98 2.47
CA THR A 161 4.22 -12.67 2.25
C THR A 161 4.71 -12.46 0.82
N ALA A 162 3.83 -12.72 -0.16
CA ALA A 162 4.22 -12.71 -1.56
C ALA A 162 4.53 -11.28 -2.04
N HIS A 163 3.74 -10.29 -1.62
CA HIS A 163 3.94 -8.87 -1.91
C HIS A 163 5.25 -8.34 -1.28
N TYR A 164 5.59 -8.76 -0.05
CA TYR A 164 6.85 -8.36 0.56
C TYR A 164 8.08 -8.86 -0.21
N PHE A 165 8.09 -10.15 -0.58
CA PHE A 165 9.23 -10.72 -1.34
C PHE A 165 9.23 -10.25 -2.80
N GLY A 166 8.06 -10.10 -3.41
CA GLY A 166 7.90 -9.52 -4.74
C GLY A 166 8.44 -8.09 -4.81
N ALA A 167 8.19 -7.28 -3.77
CA ALA A 167 8.74 -5.93 -3.65
C ALA A 167 10.27 -5.95 -3.65
N TRP A 168 10.94 -6.87 -2.94
CA TRP A 168 12.40 -6.97 -2.96
C TRP A 168 12.96 -7.42 -4.32
N VAL A 169 12.28 -8.33 -5.02
CA VAL A 169 12.62 -8.70 -6.41
C VAL A 169 12.51 -7.47 -7.32
N PHE A 170 11.41 -6.72 -7.20
CA PHE A 170 11.20 -5.50 -7.95
C PHE A 170 12.25 -4.43 -7.64
N ILE A 171 12.51 -4.13 -6.36
CA ILE A 171 13.49 -3.13 -5.90
C ILE A 171 14.88 -3.45 -6.47
N THR A 172 15.29 -4.70 -6.40
CA THR A 172 16.58 -5.14 -6.93
C THR A 172 16.66 -4.91 -8.44
N GLY A 173 15.63 -5.33 -9.19
CA GLY A 173 15.56 -5.07 -10.63
C GLY A 173 15.53 -3.58 -10.97
N PHE A 174 14.83 -2.77 -10.16
CA PHE A 174 14.71 -1.32 -10.34
C PHE A 174 16.03 -0.59 -10.10
N VAL A 175 16.75 -0.89 -9.03
CA VAL A 175 18.06 -0.28 -8.74
C VAL A 175 19.07 -0.61 -9.84
N VAL A 176 19.15 -1.89 -10.26
CA VAL A 176 20.02 -2.30 -11.37
C VAL A 176 19.63 -1.58 -12.66
N HIS A 177 18.35 -1.49 -12.97
CA HIS A 177 17.86 -0.80 -14.15
C HIS A 177 18.21 0.69 -14.15
N ILE A 178 18.04 1.37 -13.01
CA ILE A 178 18.41 2.78 -12.85
C ILE A 178 19.91 2.97 -13.09
N ALA A 179 20.74 2.17 -12.42
CA ALA A 179 22.20 2.27 -12.51
C ALA A 179 22.68 2.15 -13.97
N ILE A 180 22.05 1.29 -14.77
CA ILE A 180 22.41 1.07 -16.18
C ILE A 180 21.80 2.13 -17.10
N LYS A 181 20.55 2.56 -16.87
CA LYS A 181 19.76 3.31 -17.86
C LYS A 181 19.63 4.81 -17.60
N ILE A 182 20.14 5.34 -16.48
CA ILE A 182 20.13 6.80 -16.22
C ILE A 182 20.74 7.60 -17.39
N PRO A 183 21.94 7.27 -17.92
CA PRO A 183 22.56 8.08 -18.99
C PRO A 183 21.72 8.08 -20.27
N THR A 184 21.19 6.91 -20.66
CA THR A 184 20.32 6.77 -21.82
C THR A 184 19.01 7.54 -21.63
N MET A 185 18.43 7.48 -20.43
CA MET A 185 17.21 8.23 -20.10
C MET A 185 17.45 9.74 -20.25
N TRP A 186 18.57 10.23 -19.73
CA TRP A 186 18.87 11.66 -19.74
C TRP A 186 19.17 12.19 -21.14
N SER A 187 19.91 11.42 -21.95
CA SER A 187 20.07 11.70 -23.38
C SER A 187 18.71 11.71 -24.10
N GLY A 188 17.87 10.71 -23.83
CA GLY A 188 16.51 10.61 -24.37
C GLY A 188 15.66 11.83 -24.05
N LEU A 189 15.63 12.30 -22.80
CA LEU A 189 14.87 13.51 -22.40
C LEU A 189 15.32 14.77 -23.14
N ARG A 190 16.59 14.87 -23.50
CA ARG A 190 17.17 16.03 -24.19
C ARG A 190 17.02 15.98 -25.71
N SER A 191 16.72 14.81 -26.26
CA SER A 191 16.64 14.61 -27.71
C SER A 191 15.49 15.36 -28.41
N ILE A 192 14.45 15.77 -27.67
CA ILE A 192 13.34 16.56 -28.20
C ILE A 192 12.93 17.62 -27.19
N SER A 193 12.80 18.88 -27.62
CA SER A 193 12.33 19.96 -26.78
C SER A 193 10.85 19.79 -26.39
N PRO A 194 10.46 20.04 -25.12
CA PRO A 194 9.06 20.04 -24.71
C PRO A 194 8.18 20.98 -25.55
N ARG A 195 8.74 22.13 -25.98
CA ARG A 195 8.02 23.11 -26.81
C ARG A 195 7.65 22.52 -28.18
N ASP A 196 8.55 21.73 -28.76
CA ASP A 196 8.32 21.11 -30.06
C ASP A 196 7.26 20.02 -29.93
N VAL A 197 7.34 19.19 -28.89
CA VAL A 197 6.31 18.17 -28.62
C VAL A 197 4.92 18.76 -28.48
N LEU A 198 4.80 19.92 -27.82
CA LEU A 198 3.52 20.62 -27.68
C LEU A 198 3.03 21.26 -28.99
N ARG A 199 3.91 21.49 -29.98
CA ARG A 199 3.55 22.10 -31.27
C ARG A 199 3.29 21.08 -32.36
N THR A 200 4.03 19.97 -32.37
CA THR A 200 3.94 18.92 -33.39
C THR A 200 2.54 18.28 -33.40
N GLY A 201 1.82 18.44 -34.50
CA GLY A 201 0.51 17.82 -34.73
C GLY A 201 0.61 16.32 -34.99
N ARG A 202 -0.54 15.65 -35.17
CA ARG A 202 -0.55 14.22 -35.58
C ARG A 202 0.15 14.03 -36.93
N ALA A 203 -0.17 14.89 -37.91
CA ALA A 203 0.39 14.81 -39.26
C ALA A 203 1.92 14.97 -39.29
N ASP A 204 2.46 15.83 -38.42
CA ASP A 204 3.90 16.13 -38.35
C ASP A 204 4.66 15.20 -37.39
N THR A 205 3.99 14.22 -36.79
CA THR A 205 4.64 13.29 -35.85
C THR A 205 5.45 12.26 -36.62
N ALA A 206 6.76 12.47 -36.68
CA ALA A 206 7.72 11.51 -37.23
C ALA A 206 8.37 10.64 -36.15
N ALA A 207 8.88 9.48 -36.56
CA ALA A 207 9.75 8.63 -35.74
C ALA A 207 11.08 9.36 -35.43
N GLN A 208 11.70 9.00 -34.30
CA GLN A 208 13.09 9.42 -34.04
C GLN A 208 14.05 8.66 -34.96
N GLU A 209 15.33 9.01 -34.95
CA GLU A 209 16.35 8.31 -35.72
C GLU A 209 16.40 6.82 -35.36
N TRP A 210 16.44 5.97 -36.37
CA TRP A 210 16.50 4.52 -36.18
C TRP A 210 17.91 4.10 -35.79
N GLU A 211 18.00 3.23 -34.79
CA GLU A 211 19.25 2.61 -34.36
C GLU A 211 19.07 1.08 -34.31
N PRO A 212 20.10 0.30 -34.71
CA PRO A 212 20.12 -1.14 -34.49
C PRO A 212 19.88 -1.48 -33.00
N ASP A 213 18.99 -2.43 -32.73
CA ASP A 213 18.58 -2.83 -31.36
C ASP A 213 17.98 -1.68 -30.50
N GLY A 214 17.56 -0.58 -31.14
CA GLY A 214 16.92 0.59 -30.55
C GLY A 214 15.43 0.41 -30.20
N LEU A 215 14.77 1.52 -29.85
CA LEU A 215 13.32 1.54 -29.53
C LEU A 215 12.45 1.97 -30.72
N VAL A 216 13.09 2.50 -31.77
CA VAL A 216 12.44 3.03 -32.96
C VAL A 216 12.16 1.88 -33.93
N ALA A 217 10.96 1.88 -34.53
CA ALA A 217 10.61 0.90 -35.55
C ALA A 217 11.44 1.13 -36.83
N ALA A 218 11.97 0.04 -37.43
CA ALA A 218 12.72 0.12 -38.67
C ALA A 218 11.87 0.60 -39.86
N ASP A 219 10.59 0.22 -39.87
CA ASP A 219 9.59 0.66 -40.83
C ASP A 219 8.35 1.19 -40.07
N PRO A 220 8.34 2.49 -39.68
CA PRO A 220 7.27 3.05 -38.90
C PRO A 220 6.02 3.33 -39.75
N TYR A 221 4.86 2.95 -39.23
CA TYR A 221 3.56 3.32 -39.80
C TYR A 221 3.28 4.82 -39.65
N PRO A 222 2.32 5.37 -40.41
CA PRO A 222 1.82 6.73 -40.17
C PRO A 222 1.35 6.93 -38.73
N ALA A 223 1.60 8.12 -38.18
CA ALA A 223 1.23 8.44 -36.81
C ALA A 223 -0.29 8.49 -36.64
N THR A 224 -0.83 7.61 -35.79
CA THR A 224 -2.25 7.63 -35.38
C THR A 224 -2.54 8.68 -34.31
N MET A 225 -1.51 9.12 -33.58
CA MET A 225 -1.57 10.09 -32.49
C MET A 225 -0.26 10.87 -32.40
N SER A 226 -0.30 12.10 -31.86
CA SER A 226 0.91 12.88 -31.57
C SER A 226 1.52 12.52 -30.21
N ARG A 227 2.78 12.87 -29.98
CA ARG A 227 3.44 12.69 -28.66
C ARG A 227 2.69 13.44 -27.56
N ARG A 228 2.20 14.65 -27.84
CA ARG A 228 1.32 15.41 -26.95
C ARG A 228 0.04 14.64 -26.61
N GLY A 229 -0.57 14.00 -27.61
CA GLY A 229 -1.78 13.20 -27.43
C GLY A 229 -1.52 11.98 -26.53
N ALA A 230 -0.38 11.31 -26.72
CA ALA A 230 0.02 10.18 -25.88
C ALA A 230 0.25 10.62 -24.42
N LEU A 231 0.94 11.75 -24.22
CA LEU A 231 1.13 12.31 -22.88
C LEU A 231 -0.19 12.75 -22.24
N ALA A 232 -1.09 13.37 -23.00
CA ALA A 232 -2.41 13.76 -22.52
C ALA A 232 -3.27 12.54 -22.15
N LEU A 233 -3.19 11.44 -22.93
CA LEU A 233 -3.90 10.20 -22.62
C LEU A 233 -3.38 9.56 -21.33
N VAL A 234 -2.06 9.39 -21.21
CA VAL A 234 -1.45 8.74 -20.04
C VAL A 234 -1.58 9.62 -18.80
N GLY A 235 -1.29 10.91 -18.93
CA GLY A 235 -1.45 11.89 -17.84
C GLY A 235 -2.91 12.07 -17.44
N GLY A 236 -3.83 12.11 -18.39
CA GLY A 236 -5.27 12.14 -18.14
C GLY A 236 -5.77 10.87 -17.44
N GLY A 237 -5.27 9.69 -17.85
CA GLY A 237 -5.55 8.42 -17.17
C GLY A 237 -5.02 8.42 -15.74
N ALA A 238 -3.78 8.87 -15.52
CA ALA A 238 -3.19 8.96 -14.18
C ALA A 238 -3.93 9.98 -13.30
N LEU A 239 -4.32 11.13 -13.85
CA LEU A 239 -5.14 12.13 -13.16
C LEU A 239 -6.53 11.60 -12.82
N PHE A 240 -7.18 10.90 -13.76
CA PHE A 240 -8.45 10.24 -13.52
C PHE A 240 -8.34 9.24 -12.37
N MET A 241 -7.32 8.36 -12.39
CA MET A 241 -7.02 7.46 -11.28
C MET A 241 -6.81 8.21 -9.96
N ALA A 242 -6.07 9.32 -9.98
CA ALA A 242 -5.83 10.13 -8.79
C ALA A 242 -7.14 10.69 -8.21
N ILE A 243 -8.02 11.23 -9.06
CA ILE A 243 -9.33 11.76 -8.65
C ILE A 243 -10.20 10.64 -8.04
N ILE A 244 -10.30 9.50 -8.71
CA ILE A 244 -11.18 8.41 -8.26
C ILE A 244 -10.63 7.59 -7.10
N THR A 245 -9.38 7.81 -6.71
CA THR A 245 -8.74 7.18 -5.54
C THR A 245 -8.56 8.16 -4.39
N ALA A 246 -8.45 9.47 -4.64
CA ALA A 246 -8.26 10.48 -3.59
C ALA A 246 -9.35 10.43 -2.52
N GLY A 247 -10.61 10.17 -2.91
CA GLY A 247 -11.72 10.02 -1.97
C GLY A 247 -11.57 8.86 -0.98
N GLN A 248 -10.76 7.84 -1.31
CA GLN A 248 -10.48 6.71 -0.43
C GLN A 248 -9.69 7.17 0.80
N THR A 249 -8.65 7.96 0.56
CA THR A 249 -7.75 8.46 1.60
C THR A 249 -8.28 9.75 2.23
N LEU A 250 -8.89 10.66 1.49
CA LEU A 250 -9.38 11.93 2.02
C LEU A 250 -10.68 11.80 2.84
N GLY A 251 -11.54 10.83 2.49
CA GLY A 251 -12.84 10.67 3.15
C GLY A 251 -13.73 11.91 3.03
N GLY A 252 -14.79 11.97 3.82
CA GLY A 252 -15.69 13.14 3.90
C GLY A 252 -16.26 13.54 2.53
N TYR A 253 -16.13 14.83 2.18
CA TYR A 253 -16.67 15.39 0.93
C TYR A 253 -16.06 14.78 -0.35
N ALA A 254 -14.83 14.24 -0.27
CA ALA A 254 -14.17 13.63 -1.41
C ALA A 254 -14.62 12.17 -1.64
N ARG A 255 -15.34 11.56 -0.68
CA ARG A 255 -15.73 10.15 -0.70
C ARG A 255 -16.53 9.72 -1.93
N PRO A 256 -17.49 10.50 -2.47
CA PRO A 256 -18.26 10.09 -3.65
C PRO A 256 -17.40 9.83 -4.90
N ALA A 257 -16.22 10.45 -4.98
CA ALA A 257 -15.28 10.21 -6.07
C ALA A 257 -14.63 8.83 -6.01
N ALA A 258 -14.69 8.13 -4.87
CA ALA A 258 -13.95 6.89 -4.62
C ALA A 258 -14.60 5.65 -5.25
N LEU A 259 -14.67 5.63 -6.59
CA LEU A 259 -15.41 4.63 -7.37
C LEU A 259 -14.89 3.20 -7.21
N LEU A 260 -13.59 3.04 -6.94
CA LEU A 260 -12.92 1.74 -6.81
C LEU A 260 -12.89 1.21 -5.37
N LEU A 261 -13.65 1.83 -4.45
CA LEU A 261 -13.79 1.30 -3.10
C LEU A 261 -14.58 -0.01 -3.12
N PRO A 262 -14.04 -1.08 -2.52
CA PRO A 262 -14.76 -2.34 -2.40
C PRO A 262 -15.95 -2.23 -1.44
N ARG A 263 -15.86 -1.34 -0.42
CA ARG A 263 -16.87 -1.15 0.64
C ARG A 263 -16.97 0.31 1.06
N GLY A 264 -18.14 0.70 1.57
CA GLY A 264 -18.37 2.04 2.15
C GLY A 264 -18.46 3.17 1.12
N ARG A 265 -19.03 2.91 -0.06
CA ARG A 265 -19.36 3.94 -1.07
C ARG A 265 -20.65 4.69 -0.73
N THR A 266 -21.59 4.00 -0.09
CA THR A 266 -22.83 4.57 0.45
C THR A 266 -22.82 4.30 1.93
N PRO A 267 -22.18 5.16 2.73
CA PRO A 267 -22.54 5.20 4.12
C PRO A 267 -24.00 5.65 4.21
N GLY A 268 -24.82 5.00 5.04
CA GLY A 268 -26.07 5.57 5.54
C GLY A 268 -25.85 6.80 6.41
N ASP A 269 -26.93 7.36 6.96
CA ASP A 269 -26.89 8.67 7.63
C ASP A 269 -26.53 8.59 9.13
N GLY A 270 -26.17 7.41 9.62
CA GLY A 270 -25.95 7.15 11.04
C GLY A 270 -24.56 7.60 11.54
N PRO A 271 -24.42 7.87 12.85
CA PRO A 271 -23.12 8.21 13.46
C PRO A 271 -22.10 7.06 13.44
N ASN A 272 -22.55 5.82 13.28
CA ASN A 272 -21.69 4.64 13.05
C ASN A 272 -21.46 4.38 11.55
N ASP A 273 -21.90 5.27 10.68
CA ASP A 273 -21.97 4.97 9.27
C ASP A 273 -20.70 5.41 8.52
N PHE A 274 -19.67 4.60 8.72
CA PHE A 274 -18.39 4.71 8.07
C PHE A 274 -17.80 3.31 7.86
N GLU A 275 -16.67 3.26 7.17
CA GLU A 275 -16.12 2.04 6.59
C GLU A 275 -15.81 0.93 7.61
N ILE A 276 -16.18 -0.29 7.21
CA ILE A 276 -15.93 -1.50 7.98
C ILE A 276 -15.05 -2.44 7.14
N ASN A 277 -13.81 -2.67 7.61
CA ASN A 277 -12.91 -3.66 7.02
C ASN A 277 -13.44 -5.11 7.23
N ARG A 278 -13.93 -5.39 8.44
CA ARG A 278 -14.38 -6.73 8.85
C ARG A 278 -15.62 -6.62 9.72
N THR A 279 -16.72 -7.27 9.35
CA THR A 279 -17.96 -7.23 10.12
C THR A 279 -17.91 -8.20 11.30
N ALA A 280 -18.75 -7.96 12.31
CA ALA A 280 -18.98 -8.86 13.44
C ALA A 280 -19.44 -10.23 12.94
N ALA A 281 -20.31 -10.27 11.93
CA ALA A 281 -20.77 -11.52 11.32
C ALA A 281 -19.62 -12.35 10.74
N VAL A 282 -18.72 -11.73 9.96
CA VAL A 282 -17.55 -12.42 9.37
C VAL A 282 -16.53 -12.84 10.43
N ALA A 283 -16.46 -12.11 11.55
CA ALA A 283 -15.63 -12.46 12.70
C ALA A 283 -16.31 -13.43 13.69
N ALA A 284 -17.53 -13.90 13.39
CA ALA A 284 -18.34 -14.75 14.26
C ALA A 284 -18.54 -14.17 15.68
N ILE A 285 -18.71 -12.85 15.77
CA ILE A 285 -18.97 -12.13 17.00
C ILE A 285 -20.48 -12.04 17.22
N SER A 286 -20.93 -12.54 18.36
CA SER A 286 -22.33 -12.55 18.77
C SER A 286 -22.56 -11.67 20.01
N ALA A 287 -23.82 -11.30 20.25
CA ALA A 287 -24.23 -10.59 21.46
C ALA A 287 -23.94 -11.38 22.76
N GLU A 288 -23.76 -12.69 22.67
CA GLU A 288 -23.33 -13.52 23.80
C GLU A 288 -21.93 -13.15 24.28
N ASN A 289 -21.04 -12.84 23.33
CA ASN A 289 -19.64 -12.57 23.56
C ASN A 289 -19.37 -11.09 23.92
N THR A 290 -20.24 -10.19 23.46
CA THR A 290 -20.08 -8.74 23.58
C THR A 290 -21.15 -8.05 24.42
N GLY A 291 -22.14 -8.80 24.92
CA GLY A 291 -23.26 -8.30 25.72
C GLY A 291 -22.91 -8.10 27.20
N GLU A 292 -23.90 -8.24 28.08
CA GLU A 292 -23.76 -7.93 29.52
C GLU A 292 -22.74 -8.80 30.26
N ARG A 293 -22.44 -10.00 29.74
CA ARG A 293 -21.43 -10.91 30.30
C ARG A 293 -20.01 -10.57 29.87
N TRP A 294 -19.82 -9.68 28.90
CA TRP A 294 -18.50 -9.28 28.46
C TRP A 294 -17.71 -8.63 29.61
N ARG A 295 -16.42 -8.95 29.67
CA ARG A 295 -15.49 -8.38 30.65
C ARG A 295 -14.19 -8.05 29.94
N LEU A 296 -13.60 -6.90 30.30
CA LEU A 296 -12.22 -6.56 29.99
C LEU A 296 -11.31 -7.12 31.08
N THR A 297 -10.36 -7.95 30.70
CA THR A 297 -9.31 -8.44 31.62
C THR A 297 -8.00 -7.71 31.38
N MET A 298 -7.47 -7.05 32.40
CA MET A 298 -6.18 -6.37 32.36
C MET A 298 -5.17 -7.05 33.27
N THR A 299 -3.96 -7.28 32.76
CA THR A 299 -2.86 -7.91 33.50
C THR A 299 -1.57 -7.10 33.38
N GLY A 300 -0.58 -7.43 34.21
CA GLY A 300 0.73 -6.78 34.23
C GLY A 300 1.20 -6.46 35.65
N GLY A 301 0.30 -5.98 36.49
CA GLY A 301 0.53 -5.78 37.93
C GLY A 301 0.34 -7.05 38.78
N PRO A 302 0.35 -6.91 40.12
CA PRO A 302 0.37 -8.04 41.06
C PRO A 302 -0.91 -8.89 41.04
N ARG A 303 -2.04 -8.32 40.57
CA ARG A 303 -3.31 -9.02 40.43
C ARG A 303 -4.02 -8.58 39.14
N PRO A 304 -4.70 -9.49 38.42
CA PRO A 304 -5.54 -9.12 37.30
C PRO A 304 -6.66 -8.17 37.73
N VAL A 305 -6.95 -7.16 36.90
CA VAL A 305 -8.10 -6.28 37.05
C VAL A 305 -9.14 -6.68 36.01
N VAL A 306 -10.39 -6.87 36.44
CA VAL A 306 -11.50 -7.24 35.57
C VAL A 306 -12.59 -6.19 35.67
N LEU A 307 -12.96 -5.58 34.54
CA LEU A 307 -14.00 -4.55 34.47
C LEU A 307 -15.09 -4.99 33.50
N ASP A 308 -16.34 -4.68 33.83
CA ASP A 308 -17.42 -4.71 32.85
C ASP A 308 -17.54 -3.36 32.12
N ARG A 309 -18.45 -3.29 31.16
CA ARG A 309 -18.66 -2.07 30.37
C ARG A 309 -19.21 -0.92 31.23
N ALA A 310 -20.05 -1.20 32.23
CA ALA A 310 -20.64 -0.18 33.08
C ALA A 310 -19.58 0.51 33.94
N ALA A 311 -18.65 -0.27 34.50
CA ALA A 311 -17.49 0.24 35.22
C ALA A 311 -16.60 1.11 34.31
N LEU A 312 -16.33 0.68 33.07
CA LEU A 312 -15.56 1.48 32.10
C LEU A 312 -16.26 2.80 31.74
N LEU A 313 -17.59 2.82 31.63
CA LEU A 313 -18.36 4.04 31.37
C LEU A 313 -18.35 5.02 32.57
N ALA A 314 -18.21 4.50 33.79
CA ALA A 314 -18.11 5.30 35.01
C ALA A 314 -16.71 5.92 35.25
N MET A 315 -15.68 5.43 34.54
CA MET A 315 -14.34 6.01 34.58
C MET A 315 -14.29 7.37 33.86
N PRO A 316 -13.27 8.22 34.12
CA PRO A 316 -13.05 9.45 33.35
C PRO A 316 -12.97 9.16 31.85
N GLN A 317 -13.87 9.76 31.07
CA GLN A 317 -13.91 9.62 29.63
C GLN A 317 -13.04 10.69 28.96
N HIS A 318 -12.30 10.30 27.93
CA HIS A 318 -11.55 11.20 27.05
C HIS A 318 -12.09 11.11 25.63
N THR A 319 -12.11 12.24 24.93
CA THR A 319 -12.58 12.34 23.53
C THR A 319 -11.47 12.87 22.63
N ALA A 320 -11.25 12.20 21.50
CA ALA A 320 -10.25 12.57 20.51
C ALA A 320 -10.79 12.42 19.08
N VAL A 321 -10.42 13.36 18.20
CA VAL A 321 -10.72 13.29 16.77
C VAL A 321 -9.53 12.65 16.06
N LEU A 322 -9.68 11.40 15.64
CA LEU A 322 -8.57 10.60 15.12
C LEU A 322 -8.92 9.90 13.80
N PRO A 323 -7.96 9.83 12.86
CA PRO A 323 -8.14 9.04 11.66
C PRO A 323 -8.01 7.54 11.99
N ILE A 324 -8.87 6.74 11.38
CA ILE A 324 -8.65 5.30 11.21
C ILE A 324 -8.25 5.06 9.76
N ALA A 325 -7.07 4.50 9.54
CA ALA A 325 -6.49 4.26 8.23
C ALA A 325 -6.26 2.79 7.98
N CYS A 326 -6.93 2.25 6.97
CA CYS A 326 -6.90 0.86 6.63
C CYS A 326 -5.73 0.54 5.70
N VAL A 327 -5.24 -0.70 5.78
CA VAL A 327 -4.09 -1.16 4.99
C VAL A 327 -4.43 -1.29 3.50
N GLU A 328 -5.71 -1.38 3.15
CA GLU A 328 -6.21 -1.36 1.77
C GLU A 328 -6.32 0.08 1.20
N GLY A 329 -5.88 1.11 1.92
CA GLY A 329 -5.69 2.48 1.40
C GLY A 329 -6.83 3.46 1.68
N TRP A 330 -7.95 3.00 2.22
CA TRP A 330 -9.02 3.88 2.67
C TRP A 330 -8.78 4.40 4.09
N SER A 331 -9.29 5.59 4.40
CA SER A 331 -9.28 6.12 5.77
C SER A 331 -10.44 7.07 6.01
N THR A 332 -10.81 7.21 7.29
CA THR A 332 -11.85 8.13 7.72
C THR A 332 -11.49 8.74 9.08
N THR A 333 -11.98 9.95 9.36
CA THR A 333 -11.71 10.64 10.63
C THR A 333 -13.00 10.69 11.43
N GLN A 334 -12.94 10.22 12.67
CA GLN A 334 -14.10 10.11 13.55
C GLN A 334 -13.78 10.70 14.92
N THR A 335 -14.84 11.01 15.69
CA THR A 335 -14.73 11.44 17.07
C THR A 335 -14.89 10.23 17.99
N TRP A 336 -13.83 9.83 18.65
CA TRP A 336 -13.81 8.63 19.51
C TRP A 336 -13.85 9.04 20.98
N THR A 337 -14.64 8.34 21.78
CA THR A 337 -14.73 8.57 23.23
C THR A 337 -14.56 7.27 24.00
N GLY A 338 -13.75 7.29 25.05
CA GLY A 338 -13.53 6.15 25.92
C GLY A 338 -12.51 6.42 27.03
N VAL A 339 -11.95 5.36 27.61
CA VAL A 339 -10.95 5.47 28.69
C VAL A 339 -9.55 5.52 28.08
N ARG A 340 -8.67 6.39 28.58
CA ARG A 340 -7.28 6.47 28.10
C ARG A 340 -6.52 5.19 28.45
N LEU A 341 -5.73 4.68 27.50
CA LEU A 341 -4.93 3.46 27.72
C LEU A 341 -3.91 3.63 28.86
N ALA A 342 -3.36 4.84 29.04
CA ALA A 342 -2.47 5.17 30.14
C ALA A 342 -3.15 5.03 31.53
N ASP A 343 -4.43 5.39 31.64
CA ASP A 343 -5.17 5.27 32.90
C ASP A 343 -5.52 3.80 33.21
N LEU A 344 -5.85 3.02 32.17
CA LEU A 344 -6.02 1.58 32.27
C LEU A 344 -4.71 0.88 32.69
N ALA A 345 -3.57 1.28 32.13
CA ALA A 345 -2.27 0.75 32.50
C ALA A 345 -1.93 1.03 33.97
N ARG A 346 -2.19 2.27 34.44
CA ARG A 346 -2.02 2.65 35.86
C ARG A 346 -2.93 1.83 36.77
N LEU A 347 -4.19 1.65 36.39
CA LEU A 347 -5.15 0.85 37.15
C LEU A 347 -4.72 -0.63 37.23
N ALA A 348 -4.13 -1.15 36.15
CA ALA A 348 -3.56 -2.50 36.11
C ALA A 348 -2.22 -2.64 36.84
N GLY A 349 -1.72 -1.57 37.48
CA GLY A 349 -0.47 -1.57 38.24
C GLY A 349 0.81 -1.38 37.41
N VAL A 350 0.69 -0.90 36.17
CA VAL A 350 1.82 -0.68 35.25
C VAL A 350 1.81 0.76 34.71
N PRO A 351 2.23 1.77 35.50
CA PRO A 351 2.14 3.18 35.10
C PRO A 351 3.09 3.57 33.96
N ALA A 352 4.17 2.81 33.74
CA ALA A 352 5.14 3.00 32.66
C ALA A 352 5.28 1.71 31.82
N PRO A 353 4.25 1.35 31.03
CA PRO A 353 4.30 0.16 30.20
C PRO A 353 5.26 0.36 29.02
N GLU A 354 6.13 -0.62 28.76
CA GLU A 354 6.94 -0.71 27.54
C GLU A 354 6.13 -1.27 26.36
N SER A 355 5.11 -2.08 26.66
CA SER A 355 4.18 -2.60 25.66
C SER A 355 2.85 -3.00 26.28
N ALA A 356 1.84 -3.18 25.43
CA ALA A 356 0.57 -3.78 25.80
C ALA A 356 0.12 -4.78 24.72
N HIS A 357 -0.07 -6.04 25.11
CA HIS A 357 -0.62 -7.06 24.23
C HIS A 357 -2.14 -7.08 24.35
N VAL A 358 -2.83 -6.70 23.27
CA VAL A 358 -4.28 -6.61 23.19
C VAL A 358 -4.83 -7.82 22.44
N SER A 359 -5.81 -8.51 23.02
CA SER A 359 -6.53 -9.60 22.36
C SER A 359 -8.00 -9.26 22.14
N SER A 360 -8.53 -9.66 21.00
CA SER A 360 -9.94 -9.64 20.64
C SER A 360 -10.63 -10.94 21.07
N VAL A 361 -11.95 -10.88 21.24
CA VAL A 361 -12.80 -12.07 21.36
C VAL A 361 -12.79 -12.93 20.08
N GLU A 362 -12.42 -12.33 18.94
CA GLU A 362 -12.28 -13.02 17.67
C GLU A 362 -11.27 -14.17 17.75
N ARG A 363 -11.71 -15.38 17.38
CA ARG A 363 -10.90 -16.61 17.51
C ARG A 363 -10.13 -17.01 16.25
N SER A 364 -10.38 -16.35 15.12
CA SER A 364 -9.81 -16.73 13.82
C SER A 364 -9.29 -15.53 13.04
N GLY A 365 -8.25 -15.74 12.22
CA GLY A 365 -7.63 -14.70 11.41
C GLY A 365 -6.37 -14.09 12.03
N ALA A 366 -5.66 -13.30 11.22
CA ALA A 366 -4.31 -12.81 11.56
C ALA A 366 -4.30 -11.58 12.50
N PHE A 367 -5.45 -10.90 12.67
CA PHE A 367 -5.52 -9.58 13.33
C PHE A 367 -6.41 -9.57 14.58
N GLY A 368 -6.69 -10.73 15.17
CA GLY A 368 -7.38 -10.83 16.48
C GLY A 368 -6.50 -10.42 17.66
N ARG A 369 -5.21 -10.12 17.43
CA ARG A 369 -4.26 -9.69 18.45
C ARG A 369 -3.34 -8.61 17.90
N ALA A 370 -2.96 -7.66 18.75
CA ALA A 370 -1.99 -6.63 18.43
C ALA A 370 -1.16 -6.28 19.67
N THR A 371 0.12 -6.00 19.50
CA THR A 371 0.99 -5.44 20.53
C THR A 371 1.23 -3.97 20.24
N LEU A 372 0.86 -3.14 21.20
CA LEU A 372 1.13 -1.71 21.22
C LEU A 372 2.45 -1.48 21.93
N GLN A 373 3.22 -0.51 21.46
CA GLN A 373 4.40 -0.05 22.19
C GLN A 373 4.07 0.94 23.29
N GLY A 374 4.99 1.17 24.23
CA GLY A 374 4.81 2.07 25.36
C GLY A 374 4.38 3.47 24.94
N SER A 375 5.01 4.07 23.93
CA SER A 375 4.62 5.40 23.42
C SER A 375 3.25 5.43 22.74
N GLN A 376 2.73 4.29 22.28
CA GLN A 376 1.35 4.17 21.78
C GLN A 376 0.35 4.05 22.94
N VAL A 377 0.70 3.30 23.99
CA VAL A 377 -0.14 3.15 25.20
C VAL A 377 -0.21 4.46 26.00
N LEU A 378 0.92 5.16 26.11
CA LEU A 378 1.07 6.39 26.90
C LEU A 378 0.66 7.66 26.14
N HIS A 379 0.27 7.55 24.87
CA HIS A 379 -0.17 8.72 24.11
C HIS A 379 -1.45 9.31 24.73
N PRO A 380 -1.57 10.65 24.89
CA PRO A 380 -2.72 11.26 25.55
C PRO A 380 -4.07 10.93 24.88
N ASP A 381 -4.07 10.76 23.56
CA ASP A 381 -5.25 10.40 22.77
C ASP A 381 -5.38 8.89 22.46
N ALA A 382 -4.57 8.03 23.09
CA ALA A 382 -4.77 6.58 22.95
C ALA A 382 -5.91 6.10 23.85
N LEU A 383 -6.92 5.48 23.25
CA LEU A 383 -8.18 5.14 23.89
C LEU A 383 -8.49 3.65 23.79
N LEU A 384 -9.09 3.12 24.86
CA LEU A 384 -10.10 2.07 24.74
C LEU A 384 -11.44 2.77 24.49
N ALA A 385 -11.77 2.96 23.22
CA ALA A 385 -13.00 3.62 22.78
C ALA A 385 -14.23 2.76 23.09
N LEU A 386 -15.26 3.39 23.65
CA LEU A 386 -16.58 2.80 23.95
C LEU A 386 -17.68 3.39 23.08
N ARG A 387 -17.41 4.57 22.50
CA ARG A 387 -18.31 5.38 21.69
C ARG A 387 -17.60 5.98 20.48
N VAL A 388 -18.36 6.20 19.42
CA VAL A 388 -17.94 6.93 18.22
C VAL A 388 -19.03 7.91 17.82
N ASN A 389 -18.65 9.14 17.48
CA ASN A 389 -19.54 10.21 17.05
C ASN A 389 -20.73 10.43 18.00
N GLY A 390 -20.46 10.38 19.31
CA GLY A 390 -21.46 10.63 20.36
C GLY A 390 -22.37 9.45 20.70
N VAL A 391 -22.29 8.32 19.99
CA VAL A 391 -23.10 7.13 20.27
C VAL A 391 -22.25 5.91 20.61
N ASP A 392 -22.87 4.86 21.12
CA ASP A 392 -22.22 3.58 21.32
C ASP A 392 -21.70 2.99 19.99
N LEU A 393 -20.57 2.30 20.06
CA LEU A 393 -20.03 1.56 18.91
C LEU A 393 -21.10 0.59 18.39
N SER A 394 -21.22 0.47 17.07
CA SER A 394 -21.97 -0.64 16.48
C SER A 394 -21.22 -1.97 16.69
N PRO A 395 -21.89 -3.13 16.57
CA PRO A 395 -21.21 -4.42 16.56
C PRO A 395 -20.05 -4.48 15.56
N ASP A 396 -20.22 -3.93 14.36
CA ASP A 396 -19.18 -3.95 13.32
C ASP A 396 -18.00 -3.00 13.58
N HIS A 397 -18.23 -1.96 14.39
CA HIS A 397 -17.20 -1.03 14.84
C HIS A 397 -16.53 -1.44 16.14
N GLY A 398 -16.86 -2.61 16.67
CA GLY A 398 -16.14 -3.22 17.78
C GLY A 398 -16.82 -3.11 19.13
N PHE A 399 -18.15 -2.91 19.18
CA PHE A 399 -18.90 -3.00 20.44
C PHE A 399 -18.52 -4.29 21.22
N PRO A 400 -18.17 -4.23 22.51
CA PRO A 400 -18.43 -3.10 23.41
C PRO A 400 -17.25 -2.13 23.57
N ALA A 401 -16.06 -2.48 23.06
CA ALA A 401 -14.85 -1.70 23.21
C ALA A 401 -13.83 -1.96 22.09
N ARG A 402 -13.14 -0.90 21.64
CA ARG A 402 -12.14 -0.92 20.58
C ARG A 402 -10.89 -0.12 20.95
N ILE A 403 -9.71 -0.58 20.57
CA ILE A 403 -8.48 0.22 20.62
C ILE A 403 -8.49 1.29 19.53
N ILE A 404 -8.24 2.54 19.90
CA ILE A 404 -7.99 3.64 18.97
C ILE A 404 -6.68 4.34 19.37
N VAL A 405 -5.69 4.35 18.48
CA VAL A 405 -4.37 4.94 18.72
C VAL A 405 -3.95 5.79 17.51
N PRO A 406 -3.42 7.01 17.74
CA PRO A 406 -2.91 7.87 16.68
C PRO A 406 -1.84 7.21 15.81
N ALA A 407 -1.90 7.46 14.50
CA ALA A 407 -0.97 6.95 13.50
C ALA A 407 -0.77 5.41 13.49
N LEU A 408 -1.66 4.64 14.11
CA LEU A 408 -1.57 3.18 14.13
C LEU A 408 -2.25 2.57 12.88
N PRO A 409 -1.72 1.49 12.28
CA PRO A 409 -2.44 0.74 11.26
C PRO A 409 -3.84 0.32 11.73
N GLY A 410 -4.83 0.45 10.86
CA GLY A 410 -6.24 0.14 11.19
C GLY A 410 -6.45 -1.29 11.69
N VAL A 411 -5.63 -2.24 11.22
CA VAL A 411 -5.63 -3.64 11.66
C VAL A 411 -5.19 -3.82 13.11
N HIS A 412 -4.40 -2.89 13.67
CA HIS A 412 -3.96 -2.92 15.07
C HIS A 412 -4.83 -2.08 16.00
N ASN A 413 -5.83 -1.37 15.46
CA ASN A 413 -6.91 -0.75 16.22
C ASN A 413 -7.97 -1.81 16.54
N THR A 414 -7.57 -2.77 17.38
CA THR A 414 -8.28 -4.02 17.70
C THR A 414 -9.72 -3.79 18.13
N LYS A 415 -10.65 -4.48 17.47
CA LYS A 415 -12.09 -4.50 17.80
C LYS A 415 -12.42 -5.62 18.78
N TRP A 416 -13.55 -5.50 19.47
CA TRP A 416 -14.08 -6.53 20.37
C TRP A 416 -13.04 -6.94 21.43
N VAL A 417 -12.41 -5.95 22.06
CA VAL A 417 -11.30 -6.17 22.99
C VAL A 417 -11.75 -7.07 24.14
N GLU A 418 -11.01 -8.13 24.41
CA GLU A 418 -11.23 -9.07 25.51
C GLU A 418 -10.22 -8.82 26.65
N SER A 419 -8.95 -8.61 26.29
CA SER A 419 -7.89 -8.44 27.27
C SER A 419 -6.78 -7.51 26.83
N ILE A 420 -6.13 -6.89 27.81
CA ILE A 420 -4.92 -6.08 27.64
C ILE A 420 -3.88 -6.52 28.67
N ALA A 421 -2.79 -7.11 28.21
CA ALA A 421 -1.66 -7.48 29.05
C ALA A 421 -0.58 -6.40 28.94
N PHE A 422 -0.47 -5.55 29.96
CA PHE A 422 0.58 -4.53 30.05
C PHE A 422 1.88 -5.18 30.50
N ARG A 423 3.00 -4.77 29.90
CA ARG A 423 4.34 -5.17 30.31
C ARG A 423 5.14 -3.92 30.65
N GLY A 424 5.55 -3.80 31.91
CA GLY A 424 6.54 -2.81 32.34
C GLY A 424 7.95 -3.26 31.98
N GLY A 425 8.91 -2.35 32.10
CA GLY A 425 10.32 -2.71 32.06
C GLY A 425 10.64 -3.68 33.20
N ALA A 426 11.43 -4.71 32.92
CA ALA A 426 11.96 -5.57 33.96
C ALA A 426 12.77 -4.70 34.92
N ASN A 427 12.35 -4.64 36.19
CA ASN A 427 12.83 -3.83 37.32
C ASN A 427 11.98 -2.59 37.64
N ALA A 428 10.98 -2.80 38.49
CA ALA A 428 10.57 -1.82 39.51
C ALA A 428 10.49 -2.55 40.85
#